data_AF-A0A0X1TJ86-F1
#
_entry.id   AF-A0A0X1TJ86-F1
#
_cell.length_a   1.000
_cell.length_b   1.000
_cell.length_c   1.000
_cell.angle_alpha   90.00
_cell.angle_beta   90.00
_cell.angle_gamma   90.00
#
_symmetry.space_group_name_H-M   'P 1'
#
loop_
_entity.id
_entity.type
_entity.pdbx_description
1 polymer ?
#
loop_
_entity_poly.entity_id
_entity_poly.type
_entity_poly.pdbx_seq_one_letter_code
_entity_poly.pdbx_strand_id
1 'polypeptide(L)'
;MRRAYTYIIVGFFFIFLSITINEIDLLHDSIGYLLIVLGVIEGERQRPIQEFIQAKYLGIALGIYALIQPFLFSNQSLNNSSALVCLTLIASLASIYMYYSLLKAEYIWHPSKQTRQYVDTYLVLAITSFAANCLTYLIPIFAFIAILIGIAQSIYLIYVFLRLRAQYED
;
A
#
# COMPACT_ATOMS: atom_id res chain seq x y z
N MET A 1 -18.28 0.65 -9.05
CA MET A 1 -16.81 0.57 -8.90
C MET A 1 -16.13 1.93 -8.74
N ARG A 2 -16.60 3.01 -9.37
CA ARG A 2 -16.02 4.36 -9.22
C ARG A 2 -15.80 4.82 -7.76
N ARG A 3 -16.79 4.60 -6.88
CA ARG A 3 -16.70 4.94 -5.45
C ARG A 3 -15.60 4.13 -4.74
N ALA A 4 -15.50 2.83 -5.02
CA ALA A 4 -14.45 1.96 -4.48
C ALA A 4 -13.06 2.51 -4.79
N TYR A 5 -12.78 2.80 -6.06
CA TYR A 5 -11.49 3.36 -6.47
C TYR A 5 -11.24 4.77 -5.93
N THR A 6 -12.28 5.58 -5.74
CA THR A 6 -12.13 6.90 -5.11
C THR A 6 -11.63 6.76 -3.67
N TYR A 7 -12.23 5.87 -2.88
CA TYR A 7 -11.75 5.60 -1.53
C TYR A 7 -10.34 5.04 -1.49
N ILE A 8 -9.99 4.13 -2.40
CA ILE A 8 -8.63 3.57 -2.51
C ILE A 8 -7.61 4.66 -2.84
N ILE A 9 -7.90 5.54 -3.80
CA ILE A 9 -7.00 6.64 -4.19
C ILE A 9 -6.81 7.62 -3.03
N VAL A 10 -7.90 8.06 -2.40
CA VAL A 10 -7.82 9.00 -1.26
C VAL A 10 -7.06 8.34 -0.10
N GLY A 11 -7.35 7.08 0.21
CA GLY A 11 -6.63 6.34 1.24
C GLY A 11 -5.13 6.19 0.93
N PHE A 12 -4.78 5.90 -0.31
CA PHE A 12 -3.39 5.88 -0.78
C PHE A 12 -2.70 7.23 -0.58
N PHE A 13 -3.35 8.33 -0.93
CA PHE A 13 -2.80 9.67 -0.72
C PHE A 13 -2.53 9.98 0.75
N PHE A 14 -3.40 9.53 1.65
CA PHE A 14 -3.22 9.74 3.10
C PHE A 14 -1.98 9.01 3.62
N ILE A 15 -1.77 7.75 3.19
CA ILE A 15 -0.57 6.97 3.54
C ILE A 15 0.70 7.59 2.93
N PHE A 16 0.61 8.13 1.71
CA PHE A 16 1.79 8.65 1.01
C PHE A 16 2.22 10.05 1.47
N LEU A 17 1.28 10.94 1.79
CA LEU A 17 1.58 12.34 2.07
C LEU A 17 2.02 12.62 3.50
N SER A 18 1.87 11.66 4.44
CA SER A 18 2.22 11.74 5.88
C SER A 18 2.59 13.16 6.34
N ILE A 19 1.56 13.96 6.63
CA ILE A 19 1.74 15.38 6.97
C ILE A 19 1.89 15.48 8.48
N THR A 20 3.12 15.70 8.94
CA THR A 20 3.43 15.95 10.35
C THR A 20 3.65 17.45 10.58
N ILE A 21 3.00 18.00 11.60
CA ILE A 21 3.25 19.37 12.09
C ILE A 21 3.63 19.26 13.56
N ASN A 22 4.82 19.71 13.93
CA ASN A 22 5.35 19.62 15.30
C ASN A 22 5.30 18.18 15.87
N GLU A 23 5.71 17.19 15.09
CA GLU A 23 5.68 15.75 15.45
C GLU A 23 4.28 15.16 15.67
N ILE A 24 3.23 15.98 15.55
CA ILE A 24 1.84 15.52 15.52
C ILE A 24 1.52 15.15 14.08
N ASP A 25 1.24 13.87 13.88
CA ASP A 25 0.76 13.36 12.61
C ASP A 25 -0.70 13.81 12.39
N LEU A 26 -0.89 14.83 11.54
CA LEU A 26 -2.22 15.36 11.23
C LEU A 26 -3.05 14.36 10.42
N LEU A 27 -2.36 13.50 9.66
CA LEU A 27 -2.96 12.59 8.69
C LEU A 27 -2.37 11.20 8.89
N HIS A 28 -2.73 10.61 10.03
CA HIS A 28 -2.23 9.32 10.44
C HIS A 28 -2.57 8.22 9.41
N ASP A 29 -1.58 7.41 9.04
CA ASP A 29 -1.67 6.37 7.99
C ASP A 29 -2.85 5.40 8.17
N SER A 30 -3.26 5.17 9.42
CA SER A 30 -4.42 4.35 9.79
C SER A 30 -5.72 4.83 9.12
N ILE A 31 -5.90 6.13 8.95
CA ILE A 31 -7.06 6.70 8.23
C ILE A 31 -6.98 6.29 6.76
N GLY A 32 -5.80 6.35 6.15
CA GLY A 32 -5.59 5.94 4.78
C GLY A 32 -5.89 4.46 4.55
N TYR A 33 -5.42 3.59 5.45
CA TYR A 33 -5.74 2.16 5.41
C TYR A 33 -7.25 1.89 5.60
N LEU A 34 -7.93 2.61 6.49
CA LEU A 34 -9.38 2.51 6.66
C LEU A 34 -10.14 2.91 5.40
N LEU A 35 -9.72 3.98 4.72
CA LEU A 35 -10.31 4.39 3.45
C LEU A 35 -10.10 3.34 2.37
N ILE A 36 -8.91 2.74 2.27
CA ILE A 36 -8.67 1.61 1.36
C ILE A 36 -9.62 0.45 1.69
N VAL A 37 -9.76 0.08 2.97
CA VAL A 37 -10.69 -0.98 3.42
C VAL A 37 -12.14 -0.68 3.02
N LEU A 38 -12.61 0.56 3.18
CA LEU A 38 -13.95 0.96 2.73
C LEU A 38 -14.10 0.82 1.22
N GLY A 39 -13.08 1.22 0.45
CA GLY A 39 -13.04 1.02 -0.99
C GLY A 39 -13.11 -0.46 -1.38
N VAL A 40 -12.40 -1.33 -0.65
CA VAL A 40 -12.42 -2.78 -0.86
C VAL A 40 -13.78 -3.39 -0.54
N ILE A 41 -14.41 -3.00 0.56
CA ILE A 41 -15.76 -3.46 0.92
C ILE A 41 -16.76 -3.08 -0.19
N GLU A 42 -16.64 -1.87 -0.73
CA GLU A 42 -17.48 -1.41 -1.83
C GLU A 42 -17.20 -2.17 -3.15
N GLY A 43 -15.96 -2.61 -3.38
CA GLY A 43 -15.60 -3.50 -4.48
C GLY A 43 -16.15 -4.92 -4.31
N GLU A 44 -15.97 -5.50 -3.12
CA GLU A 44 -16.44 -6.83 -2.74
C GLU A 44 -17.97 -6.96 -2.82
N ARG A 45 -18.70 -5.93 -2.38
CA ARG A 45 -20.17 -5.86 -2.49
C ARG A 45 -20.66 -5.98 -3.93
N GLN A 46 -19.89 -5.46 -4.88
CA GLN A 46 -20.24 -5.52 -6.28
C GLN A 46 -19.80 -6.85 -6.91
N ARG A 47 -18.62 -7.36 -6.50
CA ARG A 47 -18.16 -8.68 -6.90
C ARG A 47 -17.31 -9.36 -5.81
N PRO A 48 -17.76 -10.49 -5.23
CA PRO A 48 -17.07 -11.15 -4.14
C PRO A 48 -15.88 -11.98 -4.65
N ILE A 49 -14.78 -11.29 -4.94
CA ILE A 49 -13.52 -11.89 -5.37
C ILE A 49 -12.62 -12.10 -4.14
N GLN A 50 -11.98 -13.26 -4.02
CA GLN A 50 -11.16 -13.62 -2.87
C GLN A 50 -10.05 -12.60 -2.59
N GLU A 51 -9.47 -12.03 -3.64
CA GLU A 51 -8.44 -11.00 -3.58
C GLU A 51 -8.91 -9.72 -2.86
N PHE A 52 -10.18 -9.31 -3.00
CA PHE A 52 -10.73 -8.21 -2.21
C PHE A 52 -10.79 -8.58 -0.74
N ILE A 53 -11.21 -9.80 -0.40
CA ILE A 53 -11.24 -10.27 0.99
C ILE A 53 -9.85 -10.23 1.62
N GLN A 54 -8.82 -10.68 0.88
CA GLN A 54 -7.43 -10.62 1.33
C GLN A 54 -6.97 -9.17 1.55
N ALA A 55 -7.20 -8.28 0.57
CA ALA A 55 -6.83 -6.88 0.68
C ALA A 55 -7.53 -6.18 1.86
N LYS A 56 -8.79 -6.52 2.15
CA LYS A 56 -9.56 -6.01 3.29
C LYS A 56 -8.87 -6.33 4.62
N TYR A 57 -8.55 -7.61 4.85
CA TYR A 57 -7.93 -8.01 6.11
C TYR A 57 -6.50 -7.50 6.27
N LEU A 58 -5.74 -7.42 5.19
CA LEU A 58 -4.41 -6.80 5.19
C LEU A 58 -4.49 -5.31 5.51
N GLY A 59 -5.44 -4.59 4.89
CA GLY A 59 -5.67 -3.17 5.19
C GLY A 59 -6.04 -2.93 6.64
N ILE A 60 -6.89 -3.78 7.24
CA ILE A 60 -7.20 -3.72 8.67
C ILE A 60 -5.94 -3.95 9.52
N ALA A 61 -5.18 -5.01 9.22
CA ALA A 61 -3.96 -5.34 9.96
C ALA A 61 -2.92 -4.21 9.88
N LEU A 62 -2.72 -3.63 8.70
CA LEU A 62 -1.82 -2.50 8.46
C LEU A 62 -2.32 -1.22 9.15
N GLY A 63 -3.63 -0.97 9.16
CA GLY A 63 -4.21 0.15 9.90
C GLY A 63 -4.01 0.04 11.41
N ILE A 64 -4.17 -1.16 11.97
CA ILE A 64 -3.86 -1.44 13.38
C ILE A 64 -2.36 -1.29 13.64
N TYR A 65 -1.52 -1.84 12.77
CA TYR A 65 -0.07 -1.69 12.87
C TYR A 65 0.34 -0.22 12.91
N ALA A 66 -0.18 0.61 11.99
CA ALA A 66 0.09 2.03 11.96
C ALA A 66 -0.26 2.71 13.30
N LEU A 67 -1.39 2.36 13.92
CA LEU A 67 -1.78 2.94 15.22
C LEU A 67 -0.83 2.57 16.37
N ILE A 68 -0.23 1.38 16.31
CA ILE A 68 0.65 0.86 17.37
C ILE A 68 2.10 1.29 17.13
N GLN A 69 2.47 1.55 15.88
CA GLN A 69 3.84 1.85 15.47
C GLN A 69 4.50 2.99 16.27
N PRO A 70 3.87 4.16 16.51
CA PRO A 70 4.48 5.23 17.31
C PRO A 70 4.90 4.77 18.72
N PHE A 71 4.09 3.93 19.36
CA PHE A 71 4.38 3.39 20.69
C PHE A 71 5.56 2.41 20.67
N LEU A 72 5.69 1.59 19.63
CA LEU A 72 6.81 0.65 19.46
C LEU A 72 8.14 1.38 19.25
N PHE A 73 8.14 2.46 18.45
CA PHE A 73 9.35 3.21 18.12
C PHE A 73 9.72 4.25 19.19
N SER A 74 8.76 4.69 20.03
CA SER A 74 9.04 5.55 21.19
C SER A 74 9.83 4.86 22.31
N ASN A 75 9.86 3.52 22.32
CA ASN A 75 10.57 2.74 23.32
C ASN A 75 12.04 2.57 22.92
N GLN A 76 12.95 3.25 23.63
CA GLN A 76 14.40 3.23 23.36
C GLN A 76 15.02 1.82 23.37
N SER A 77 14.46 0.88 24.12
CA SER A 77 14.94 -0.51 24.15
C SER A 77 14.60 -1.30 22.87
N LEU A 78 13.58 -0.86 22.13
CA LEU A 78 13.10 -1.48 20.89
C LEU A 78 13.58 -0.72 19.65
N ASN A 79 13.94 0.56 19.79
CA ASN A 79 14.47 1.39 18.73
C ASN A 79 15.76 0.77 18.17
N ASN A 80 15.79 0.46 16.87
CA ASN A 80 16.83 -0.31 16.17
C ASN A 80 17.00 -1.80 16.56
N SER A 81 16.02 -2.40 17.25
CA SER A 81 16.02 -3.85 17.47
C SER A 81 15.76 -4.62 16.16
N SER A 82 16.37 -5.80 16.02
CA SER A 82 16.13 -6.71 14.88
C SER A 82 14.66 -7.12 14.75
N ALA A 83 13.94 -7.18 15.88
CA ALA A 83 12.51 -7.47 15.92
C ALA A 83 11.70 -6.38 15.20
N LEU A 84 12.03 -5.10 15.43
CA LEU A 84 11.31 -3.97 14.87
C LEU A 84 11.66 -3.76 13.38
N VAL A 85 12.90 -4.05 12.98
CA VAL A 85 13.30 -4.16 11.56
C VAL A 85 12.49 -5.25 10.86
N CYS A 86 12.43 -6.46 11.45
CA CYS A 86 11.65 -7.58 10.89
C CYS A 86 10.17 -7.21 10.75
N LEU A 87 9.59 -6.57 11.76
CA LEU A 87 8.20 -6.16 11.76
C LEU A 87 7.92 -5.10 10.68
N THR A 88 8.85 -4.16 10.45
CA THR A 88 8.77 -3.18 9.36
C THR A 88 8.82 -3.85 7.98
N LEU A 89 9.70 -4.85 7.80
CA LEU A 89 9.76 -5.62 6.55
C LEU A 89 8.50 -6.44 6.30
N ILE A 90 7.92 -7.05 7.34
CA ILE A 90 6.65 -7.77 7.25
C ILE A 90 5.52 -6.82 6.88
N ALA A 91 5.45 -5.64 7.51
CA ALA A 91 4.46 -4.62 7.17
C ALA A 91 4.61 -4.15 5.72
N SER A 92 5.85 -3.98 5.24
CA SER A 92 6.13 -3.65 3.83
C SER A 92 5.63 -4.75 2.88
N LEU A 93 5.88 -6.02 3.18
CA LEU A 93 5.39 -7.14 2.37
C LEU A 93 3.86 -7.24 2.39
N ALA A 94 3.24 -7.02 3.55
CA ALA A 94 1.79 -7.00 3.68
C ALA A 94 1.16 -5.87 2.85
N SER A 95 1.77 -4.67 2.86
CA SER A 95 1.36 -3.55 2.02
C SER A 95 1.52 -3.87 0.53
N ILE A 96 2.65 -4.45 0.12
CA ILE A 96 2.88 -4.88 -1.26
C ILE A 96 1.80 -5.86 -1.71
N TYR A 97 1.52 -6.88 -0.89
CA TYR A 97 0.54 -7.92 -1.17
C TYR A 97 -0.89 -7.38 -1.18
N MET A 98 -1.23 -6.41 -0.32
CA MET A 98 -2.53 -5.73 -0.34
C MET A 98 -2.80 -5.08 -1.71
N TYR A 99 -1.91 -4.22 -2.20
CA TYR A 99 -2.10 -3.56 -3.50
C TYR A 99 -2.02 -4.55 -4.67
N TYR A 100 -1.16 -5.58 -4.59
CA TYR A 100 -1.15 -6.67 -5.58
C TYR A 100 -2.53 -7.34 -5.66
N SER A 101 -3.14 -7.67 -4.52
CA SER A 101 -4.47 -8.27 -4.48
C SER A 101 -5.53 -7.33 -5.06
N LEU A 102 -5.46 -6.02 -4.83
CA LEU A 102 -6.38 -5.07 -5.47
C LEU A 102 -6.29 -5.09 -6.99
N LEU A 103 -5.07 -5.03 -7.54
CA LEU A 103 -4.85 -5.07 -8.98
C LEU A 103 -5.22 -6.43 -9.59
N LYS A 104 -4.94 -7.51 -8.86
CA LYS A 104 -5.29 -8.87 -9.28
C LYS A 104 -6.81 -9.08 -9.27
N ALA A 105 -7.53 -8.53 -8.29
CA ALA A 105 -8.99 -8.56 -8.25
C ALA A 105 -9.58 -7.91 -9.51
N GLU A 106 -9.02 -6.77 -9.92
CA GLU A 106 -9.43 -6.08 -11.14
C GLU A 106 -9.12 -6.91 -12.41
N TYR A 107 -7.94 -7.53 -12.49
CA TYR A 107 -7.63 -8.45 -13.59
C TYR A 107 -8.58 -9.65 -13.66
N ILE A 108 -8.97 -10.22 -12.52
CA ILE A 108 -9.94 -11.33 -12.46
C ILE A 108 -11.33 -10.88 -12.91
N TRP A 109 -11.75 -9.68 -12.49
CA TRP A 109 -13.05 -9.14 -12.89
C TRP A 109 -13.06 -8.84 -14.39
N HIS A 110 -12.04 -8.12 -14.87
CA HIS A 110 -11.91 -7.64 -16.24
C HIS A 110 -10.60 -8.13 -16.87
N PRO A 111 -10.54 -9.39 -17.31
CA PRO A 111 -9.34 -9.96 -17.90
C PRO A 111 -9.01 -9.25 -19.22
N SER A 112 -7.88 -8.55 -19.24
CA SER A 112 -7.38 -7.89 -20.45
C SER A 112 -5.85 -7.86 -20.43
N LYS A 113 -5.24 -7.61 -21.59
CA LYS A 113 -3.78 -7.39 -21.67
C LYS A 113 -3.35 -6.22 -20.78
N GLN A 114 -4.19 -5.19 -20.69
CA GLN A 114 -3.92 -3.97 -19.93
C GLN A 114 -3.99 -4.21 -18.42
N THR A 115 -5.03 -4.86 -17.92
CA THR A 115 -5.16 -5.18 -16.48
C THR A 115 -4.10 -6.18 -16.02
N ARG A 116 -3.65 -7.09 -16.90
CA ARG A 116 -2.48 -7.92 -16.65
C ARG A 116 -1.18 -7.10 -16.53
N GLN A 117 -0.95 -6.17 -17.45
CA GLN A 117 0.21 -5.27 -17.39
C GLN A 117 0.22 -4.45 -16.09
N TYR A 118 -0.94 -4.03 -15.58
CA TYR A 118 -1.02 -3.36 -14.28
C TYR A 118 -0.41 -4.18 -13.15
N VAL A 119 -0.79 -5.45 -13.07
CA VAL A 119 -0.28 -6.40 -12.06
C VAL A 119 1.21 -6.64 -12.25
N ASP A 120 1.65 -6.99 -13.46
CA ASP A 120 3.03 -7.39 -13.74
C ASP A 120 4.01 -6.23 -13.47
N THR A 121 3.71 -5.03 -13.98
CA THR A 121 4.57 -3.85 -13.76
C THR A 121 4.61 -3.43 -12.30
N TYR A 122 3.47 -3.47 -11.60
CA TYR A 122 3.43 -3.18 -10.17
C TYR A 122 4.32 -4.15 -9.39
N LEU A 123 4.22 -5.45 -9.67
CA LEU A 123 4.98 -6.49 -8.98
C LEU A 123 6.49 -6.30 -9.16
N VAL A 124 6.94 -5.99 -10.39
CA VAL A 124 8.36 -5.71 -10.67
C VAL A 124 8.84 -4.50 -9.85
N LEU A 125 8.07 -3.40 -9.85
CA LEU A 125 8.44 -2.22 -9.07
C LEU A 125 8.48 -2.53 -7.57
N ALA A 126 7.47 -3.23 -7.04
CA ALA A 126 7.36 -3.57 -5.63
C ALA A 126 8.47 -4.50 -5.14
N ILE A 127 8.80 -5.56 -5.90
CA ILE A 127 9.89 -6.48 -5.55
C ILE A 127 11.23 -5.75 -5.62
N THR A 128 11.46 -4.93 -6.63
CA THR A 128 12.70 -4.16 -6.75
C THR A 128 12.85 -3.15 -5.62
N SER A 129 11.76 -2.46 -5.26
CA SER A 129 11.69 -1.54 -4.13
C SER A 129 11.99 -2.26 -2.81
N PHE A 130 11.35 -3.41 -2.58
CA PHE A 130 11.57 -4.21 -1.38
C PHE A 130 13.01 -4.72 -1.29
N ALA A 131 13.57 -5.25 -2.39
CA ALA A 131 14.96 -5.70 -2.43
C ALA A 131 15.94 -4.55 -2.16
N ALA A 132 15.73 -3.38 -2.78
CA ALA A 132 16.51 -2.19 -2.50
C ALA A 132 16.40 -1.78 -1.02
N ASN A 133 15.19 -1.84 -0.44
CA ASN A 133 14.96 -1.53 0.97
C ASN A 133 15.70 -2.49 1.91
N CYS A 134 15.71 -3.79 1.60
CA CYS A 134 16.50 -4.79 2.34
C CYS A 134 18.01 -4.52 2.25
N LEU A 135 18.51 -4.06 1.10
CA LEU A 135 19.93 -3.75 0.91
C LEU A 135 20.37 -2.49 1.67
N THR A 136 19.45 -1.61 2.08
CA THR A 136 19.78 -0.41 2.87
C THR A 136 20.41 -0.76 4.22
N TYR A 137 20.00 -1.88 4.82
CA TYR A 137 20.56 -2.39 6.08
C TYR A 137 22.02 -2.86 5.94
N LEU A 138 22.50 -3.09 4.71
CA LEU A 138 23.88 -3.49 4.43
C LEU A 138 24.72 -2.34 3.88
N ILE A 139 24.15 -1.56 2.96
CA ILE A 139 24.85 -0.52 2.20
C ILE A 139 23.96 0.74 2.12
N PRO A 140 24.35 1.86 2.76
CA PRO A 140 23.52 3.07 2.85
C PRO A 140 23.09 3.69 1.52
N ILE A 141 23.90 3.56 0.45
CA ILE A 141 23.56 4.16 -0.86
C ILE A 141 22.27 3.58 -1.46
N PHE A 142 21.89 2.36 -1.08
CA PHE A 142 20.64 1.76 -1.53
C PHE A 142 19.41 2.44 -0.93
N ALA A 143 19.54 3.23 0.13
CA ALA A 143 18.41 3.98 0.69
C ALA A 143 17.88 5.01 -0.30
N PHE A 144 18.79 5.73 -0.96
CA PHE A 144 18.42 6.68 -2.00
C PHE A 144 17.76 6.00 -3.20
N ILE A 145 18.28 4.84 -3.61
CA ILE A 145 17.72 4.02 -4.71
C ILE A 145 16.31 3.53 -4.33
N ALA A 146 16.13 3.02 -3.11
CA ALA A 146 14.86 2.53 -2.60
C ALA A 146 13.79 3.65 -2.59
N ILE A 147 14.17 4.87 -2.19
CA ILE A 147 13.27 6.04 -2.23
C ILE A 147 12.82 6.33 -3.66
N LEU A 148 13.74 6.38 -4.63
CA LEU A 148 13.39 6.66 -6.03
C LEU A 148 12.45 5.61 -6.62
N ILE A 149 12.71 4.33 -6.36
CA ILE A 149 11.84 3.24 -6.83
C ILE A 149 10.48 3.29 -6.11
N GLY A 150 10.46 3.59 -4.81
CA GLY A 150 9.24 3.78 -4.03
C GLY A 150 8.37 4.90 -4.59
N ILE A 151 8.96 6.04 -4.95
CA ILE A 151 8.23 7.15 -5.61
C ILE A 151 7.65 6.70 -6.96
N ALA A 152 8.45 6.00 -7.78
CA ALA A 152 7.97 5.48 -9.07
C ALA A 152 6.81 4.49 -8.90
N GLN A 153 6.90 3.59 -7.91
CA GLN A 153 5.84 2.66 -7.54
C GLN A 153 4.56 3.39 -7.11
N SER A 154 4.69 4.44 -6.30
CA SER A 154 3.55 5.24 -5.84
C SER A 154 2.86 6.01 -6.97
N ILE A 155 3.65 6.67 -7.84
CA ILE A 155 3.12 7.33 -9.03
C ILE A 155 2.39 6.34 -9.93
N TYR A 156 2.97 5.14 -10.11
CA TYR A 156 2.35 4.09 -10.90
C TYR A 156 1.01 3.63 -10.33
N LEU A 157 0.92 3.40 -9.03
CA LEU A 157 -0.34 3.03 -8.37
C LEU A 157 -1.42 4.11 -8.53
N ILE A 158 -1.05 5.38 -8.32
CA ILE A 158 -1.97 6.52 -8.53
C ILE A 158 -2.49 6.53 -9.96
N TYR A 159 -1.58 6.41 -10.94
CA TYR A 159 -1.94 6.37 -12.36
C TYR A 159 -2.92 5.22 -12.67
N VAL A 160 -2.62 4.01 -12.19
CA VAL A 160 -3.47 2.83 -12.43
C VAL A 160 -4.84 3.02 -11.80
N PHE A 161 -4.92 3.42 -10.53
CA PHE A 161 -6.22 3.58 -9.87
C PHE A 161 -7.05 4.72 -10.45
N LEU A 162 -6.45 5.83 -10.88
CA LEU A 162 -7.15 6.89 -11.60
C LEU A 162 -7.74 6.39 -12.92
N ARG A 163 -6.97 5.60 -13.67
CA ARG A 163 -7.43 5.01 -14.93
C ARG A 163 -8.55 4.00 -14.72
N LEU A 164 -8.44 3.14 -13.70
CA LEU A 164 -9.51 2.22 -13.31
C LEU A 164 -10.77 2.97 -12.87
N ARG A 165 -10.64 4.02 -12.07
CA ARG A 165 -11.78 4.87 -11.67
C ARG A 165 -12.51 5.47 -12.88
N ALA A 166 -11.75 5.98 -13.86
CA ALA A 166 -12.29 6.59 -15.07
C ALA A 166 -13.05 5.59 -15.96
N GLN A 167 -12.66 4.31 -15.96
CA GLN A 167 -13.36 3.26 -16.73
C GLN A 167 -14.78 2.97 -16.24
N TYR A 168 -15.16 3.44 -15.04
CA TYR A 168 -16.49 3.28 -14.46
C TYR A 168 -17.23 4.63 -14.32
N GLU A 169 -16.93 5.60 -15.18
CA GLU A 169 -17.66 6.88 -15.25
C GLU A 169 -18.92 6.81 -16.14
N ASP A 170 -19.11 5.70 -16.87
CA ASP A 170 -20.34 5.33 -17.59
C ASP A 170 -21.24 4.39 -16.76
#